data_AF-A0A3S0CE51-F1
#
_entry.id   AF-A0A3S0CE51-F1
#
_cell.length_a   1.000
_cell.length_b   1.000
_cell.length_c   1.000
_cell.angle_alpha   90.00
_cell.angle_beta   90.00
_cell.angle_gamma   90.00
#
_symmetry.space_group_name_H-M   'P 1'
#
loop_
_entity.id
_entity.type
_entity.pdbx_description
1 polymer ?
#
loop_
_entity_poly.entity_id
_entity_poly.type
_entity_poly.pdbx_seq_one_letter_code
_entity_poly.pdbx_strand_id
1 'polypeptide(L)'
;MSRKTALWTLVGSQLFYLLFVFVWLFVSGMSVMMFDSLDASGSAMTWTIFISIILYPAGLLAGLIGSWIMFARRKYRAAMIWNGIPLVWIVPIAGFLVYAMTS
;
A
#
# COMPACT_ATOMS: atom_id res chain seq x y z
N MET A 1 -25.34 4.47 -1.81
CA MET A 1 -24.43 3.63 -2.61
C MET A 1 -25.12 2.31 -2.91
N SER A 2 -25.28 1.96 -4.19
CA SER A 2 -25.95 0.71 -4.58
C SER A 2 -25.01 -0.49 -4.48
N ARG A 3 -25.56 -1.70 -4.32
CA ARG A 3 -24.78 -2.96 -4.33
C ARG A 3 -24.00 -3.14 -5.63
N LYS A 4 -24.63 -2.83 -6.78
CA LYS A 4 -23.99 -2.95 -8.11
C LYS A 4 -22.79 -2.02 -8.23
N THR A 5 -22.97 -0.76 -7.84
CA THR A 5 -21.88 0.23 -7.82
C THR A 5 -20.73 -0.25 -6.93
N ALA A 6 -21.03 -0.70 -5.71
CA ALA A 6 -20.01 -1.20 -4.79
C ALA A 6 -19.24 -2.40 -5.35
N LEU A 7 -19.92 -3.34 -5.99
CA LEU A 7 -19.28 -4.51 -6.59
C LEU A 7 -18.28 -4.11 -7.69
N TRP A 8 -18.73 -3.27 -8.63
CA TRP A 8 -17.88 -2.82 -9.74
C TRP A 8 -16.70 -2.00 -9.25
N THR A 9 -16.90 -1.14 -8.24
CA THR A 9 -15.80 -0.39 -7.63
C THR A 9 -14.77 -1.33 -6.99
N LEU A 10 -15.19 -2.33 -6.21
CA LEU A 10 -14.26 -3.30 -5.62
C LEU A 10 -13.46 -4.05 -6.67
N VAL A 11 -14.15 -4.66 -7.65
CA VAL A 11 -13.45 -5.44 -8.69
C VAL A 11 -12.49 -4.56 -9.48
N GLY A 12 -12.94 -3.38 -9.91
CA GLY A 12 -12.11 -2.45 -10.66
C GLY A 12 -10.88 -1.97 -9.88
N SER A 13 -11.05 -1.59 -8.61
CA SER A 13 -9.91 -1.16 -7.79
C SER A 13 -8.95 -2.29 -7.48
N GLN A 14 -9.43 -3.52 -7.31
CA GLN A 14 -8.55 -4.67 -7.00
C GLN A 14 -7.70 -5.07 -8.20
N LEU A 15 -8.25 -5.01 -9.41
CA LEU A 15 -7.47 -5.16 -10.64
C LEU A 15 -6.40 -4.07 -10.76
N PHE A 16 -6.75 -2.82 -10.44
CA PHE A 16 -5.78 -1.73 -10.39
C PHE A 16 -4.69 -1.96 -9.33
N TYR A 17 -5.04 -2.44 -8.14
CA TYR A 17 -4.07 -2.75 -7.08
C TYR A 17 -3.12 -3.88 -7.47
N LEU A 18 -3.60 -4.90 -8.20
CA LEU A 18 -2.73 -5.94 -8.74
C LEU A 18 -1.66 -5.38 -9.69
N LEU A 19 -2.01 -4.39 -10.52
CA LEU A 19 -1.02 -3.70 -11.35
C LEU A 19 -0.01 -2.92 -10.50
N PHE A 20 -0.49 -2.31 -9.40
CA PHE A 20 0.37 -1.56 -8.48
C PHE A 20 1.36 -2.44 -7.70
N VAL A 21 1.09 -3.75 -7.57
CA VAL A 21 2.06 -4.71 -6.98
C VAL A 21 3.39 -4.69 -7.74
N PHE A 22 3.39 -4.55 -9.06
CA PHE A 22 4.64 -4.46 -9.83
C PHE A 22 5.45 -3.20 -9.49
N VAL A 23 4.77 -2.06 -9.36
CA VAL A 23 5.39 -0.80 -8.93
C VAL A 23 5.96 -0.95 -7.51
N TRP A 24 5.18 -1.54 -6.61
CA TRP A 24 5.63 -1.80 -5.25
C TRP A 24 6.84 -2.74 -5.21
N LEU A 25 6.86 -3.83 -5.98
CA LEU A 25 8.01 -4.75 -6.03
C LEU A 25 9.29 -4.02 -6.44
N PHE A 26 9.19 -3.14 -7.45
CA PHE A 26 10.31 -2.31 -7.86
C PHE A 26 10.78 -1.39 -6.73
N VAL A 27 9.86 -0.62 -6.11
CA VAL A 27 10.19 0.29 -5.01
C VAL A 27 10.76 -0.46 -3.80
N SER A 28 10.22 -1.64 -3.48
CA SER A 28 10.72 -2.50 -2.40
C SER A 28 12.12 -3.05 -2.67
N GLY A 29 12.48 -3.30 -3.93
CA GLY A 29 13.85 -3.69 -4.29
C GLY A 29 14.80 -2.50 -4.17
N MET A 30 14.41 -1.34 -4.71
CA MET A 30 15.21 -0.12 -4.67
C MET A 30 15.40 0.41 -3.24
N SER A 31 14.44 0.20 -2.34
CA SER A 31 14.55 0.68 -0.96
C SER A 31 15.67 0.02 -0.17
N VAL A 32 16.16 -1.16 -0.60
CA VAL A 32 17.34 -1.80 0.00
C VAL A 32 18.59 -0.96 -0.21
N MET A 33 18.70 -0.22 -1.32
CA MET A 33 19.86 0.63 -1.63
C MET A 33 20.01 1.81 -0.64
N MET A 34 18.96 2.14 0.12
CA MET A 34 19.08 3.13 1.21
C MET A 34 20.08 2.70 2.29
N PHE A 35 20.39 1.40 2.37
CA PHE A 35 21.31 0.84 3.34
C PHE A 35 22.79 0.84 2.88
N ASP A 36 23.09 1.36 1.68
CA ASP A 36 24.47 1.37 1.16
C ASP A 36 25.37 2.44 1.82
N SER A 37 24.80 3.40 2.56
CA SER A 37 25.57 4.41 3.30
C SER A 37 26.05 3.90 4.66
N LEU A 38 27.25 4.34 5.08
CA LEU A 38 27.94 3.87 6.28
C LEU A 38 27.08 3.94 7.57
N ASP A 39 26.22 4.96 7.68
CA ASP A 39 25.39 5.20 8.87
C ASP A 39 23.94 4.71 8.72
N ALA A 40 23.55 4.16 7.56
CA ALA A 40 22.15 3.83 7.28
C ALA A 40 21.58 2.77 8.24
N SER A 41 22.39 1.79 8.64
CA SER A 41 21.94 0.71 9.52
C SER A 41 21.57 1.20 10.93
N GLY A 42 22.16 2.31 11.38
CA GLY A 42 21.83 2.98 12.64
C GLY A 42 20.70 4.02 12.53
N SER A 43 20.27 4.35 11.30
CA SER A 43 19.25 5.38 11.06
C SER A 43 17.84 4.83 11.28
N ALA A 44 17.18 5.31 12.34
CA ALA A 44 15.77 5.01 12.59
C ALA A 44 14.85 5.43 11.45
N MET A 45 15.19 6.51 10.74
CA MET A 45 14.43 7.00 9.58
C MET A 45 14.50 6.02 8.41
N THR A 46 15.70 5.50 8.10
CA THR A 46 15.90 4.51 7.03
C THR A 46 15.08 3.25 7.29
N TRP A 47 15.14 2.73 8.52
CA TRP A 47 14.32 1.58 8.94
C TRP A 47 12.83 1.86 8.88
N THR A 48 12.38 3.04 9.31
CA THR A 48 10.95 3.40 9.29
C THR A 48 10.41 3.43 7.86
N ILE A 49 11.15 4.05 6.93
CA ILE A 49 10.78 4.10 5.51
C ILE A 49 10.76 2.68 4.92
N PHE A 50 11.84 1.91 5.14
CA PHE A 50 11.97 0.56 4.62
C PHE A 50 10.84 -0.36 5.10
N ILE A 51 10.61 -0.42 6.42
CA ILE A 51 9.55 -1.23 7.03
C ILE A 51 8.18 -0.82 6.49
N SER A 52 7.94 0.49 6.36
CA SER A 52 6.68 0.99 5.82
C SER A 52 6.45 0.54 4.37
N ILE A 53 7.49 0.51 3.53
CA ILE A 53 7.38 0.01 2.15
C ILE A 53 7.07 -1.49 2.13
N ILE A 54 7.85 -2.32 2.84
CA ILE A 54 7.69 -3.78 2.79
C ILE A 54 6.34 -4.26 3.35
N LEU A 55 5.68 -3.43 4.17
CA LEU A 55 4.40 -3.76 4.80
C LEU A 55 3.19 -3.62 3.84
N TYR A 56 3.39 -3.13 2.61
CA TYR A 56 2.32 -3.00 1.61
C TYR A 56 1.50 -4.27 1.38
N PRO A 57 2.08 -5.48 1.23
CA PRO A 57 1.29 -6.68 0.98
C PRO A 57 0.33 -6.99 2.13
N ALA A 58 0.73 -6.70 3.37
CA ALA A 58 -0.14 -6.87 4.53
C ALA A 58 -1.31 -5.87 4.47
N GLY A 59 -1.05 -4.59 4.16
CA GLY A 59 -2.09 -3.58 3.96
C GLY A 59 -3.02 -3.91 2.79
N LEU A 60 -2.47 -4.42 1.69
CA LEU A 60 -3.20 -4.89 0.53
C LEU A 60 -4.16 -6.02 0.90
N LEU A 61 -3.65 -7.09 1.51
CA LEU A 61 -4.47 -8.22 1.93
C LEU A 61 -5.55 -7.82 2.94
N ALA A 62 -5.22 -6.99 3.92
CA ALA A 62 -6.19 -6.46 4.88
C ALA A 62 -7.30 -5.67 4.19
N GLY A 63 -6.96 -4.80 3.24
CA GLY A 63 -7.92 -4.04 2.43
C GLY A 63 -8.81 -4.93 1.57
N LEU A 64 -8.22 -5.91 0.87
CA LEU A 64 -8.94 -6.89 0.05
C LEU A 64 -9.94 -7.67 0.89
N ILE A 65 -9.45 -8.38 1.91
CA ILE A 65 -10.27 -9.26 2.76
C ILE A 65 -11.35 -8.45 3.48
N GLY A 66 -10.97 -7.34 4.13
CA GLY A 66 -11.89 -6.50 4.88
C GLY A 66 -12.99 -5.89 4.01
N SER A 67 -12.65 -5.47 2.78
CA SER A 67 -13.63 -4.92 1.85
C SER A 67 -14.71 -5.94 1.46
N TRP A 68 -14.32 -7.18 1.17
CA TRP A 68 -15.25 -8.26 0.83
C TRP A 68 -16.08 -8.72 2.03
N ILE A 69 -15.50 -8.79 3.23
CA ILE A 69 -16.25 -9.09 4.46
C ILE A 69 -17.35 -8.05 4.69
N MET A 70 -17.03 -6.76 4.58
CA MET A 70 -18.01 -5.69 4.77
C MET A 70 -19.05 -5.66 3.65
N PHE A 71 -18.65 -5.95 2.42
CA PHE A 71 -19.56 -6.07 1.29
C PHE A 71 -20.56 -7.22 1.49
N ALA A 72 -20.11 -8.40 1.93
CA ALA A 72 -20.95 -9.55 2.25
C ALA A 72 -21.95 -9.22 3.38
N ARG A 73 -21.54 -8.42 4.36
CA ARG A 73 -22.39 -7.89 5.43
C ARG A 73 -23.33 -6.75 4.99
N ARG A 74 -23.43 -6.46 3.69
CA ARG A 74 -24.22 -5.35 3.09
C ARG A 74 -23.81 -3.95 3.59
N LYS A 75 -22.63 -3.82 4.22
CA LYS A 75 -22.08 -2.55 4.73
C LYS A 75 -21.22 -1.89 3.65
N TYR A 76 -21.83 -1.43 2.56
CA TYR A 76 -21.12 -0.96 1.37
C TYR A 76 -20.20 0.24 1.62
N ARG A 77 -20.58 1.18 2.50
CA ARG A 77 -19.69 2.30 2.88
C ARG A 77 -18.43 1.81 3.58
N ALA A 78 -18.59 0.90 4.53
CA ALA A 78 -17.44 0.30 5.22
C ALA A 78 -16.56 -0.51 4.25
N ALA A 79 -17.16 -1.23 3.29
CA ALA A 79 -16.42 -1.93 2.25
C ALA A 79 -15.50 -0.99 1.45
N MET A 80 -15.96 0.23 1.15
CA MET A 80 -15.13 1.23 0.46
C MET A 80 -13.99 1.76 1.33
N ILE A 81 -14.24 1.96 2.63
CA ILE A 81 -13.19 2.39 3.58
C ILE A 81 -12.08 1.34 3.63
N TRP A 82 -12.44 0.06 3.78
CA TRP A 82 -11.47 -1.04 3.76
C TRP A 82 -10.73 -1.12 2.42
N ASN A 83 -11.44 -0.95 1.31
CA ASN A 83 -10.84 -0.95 -0.01
C ASN A 83 -9.87 0.21 -0.24
N GLY A 84 -9.95 1.29 0.54
CA GLY A 84 -9.03 2.42 0.48
C GLY A 84 -7.71 2.21 1.21
N ILE A 85 -7.59 1.20 2.07
CA ILE A 85 -6.35 0.93 2.85
C ILE A 85 -5.10 0.85 1.96
N PRO A 86 -5.10 0.14 0.82
CA PRO A 86 -3.91 0.03 -0.02
C PRO A 86 -3.48 1.37 -0.62
N LEU A 87 -4.38 2.35 -0.74
CA LEU A 87 -4.07 3.68 -1.27
C LEU A 87 -3.23 4.52 -0.30
N VAL A 88 -3.28 4.21 1.00
CA VAL A 88 -2.46 4.90 2.02
C VAL A 88 -0.97 4.70 1.75
N TRP A 89 -0.60 3.64 1.04
CA TRP A 89 0.80 3.34 0.70
C TRP A 89 1.46 4.32 -0.28
N ILE A 90 0.69 5.25 -0.85
CA ILE A 90 1.29 6.39 -1.57
C ILE A 90 2.21 7.21 -0.66
N VAL A 91 1.96 7.24 0.66
CA VAL A 91 2.75 8.02 1.62
C VAL A 91 4.16 7.43 1.82
N PRO A 92 4.35 6.13 2.17
CA PRO A 92 5.67 5.50 2.20
C PRO A 92 6.44 5.62 0.88
N ILE A 93 5.77 5.47 -0.26
CA ILE A 93 6.42 5.59 -1.58
C ILE A 93 6.88 7.03 -1.82
N ALA A 94 6.05 8.03 -1.52
CA ALA A 94 6.46 9.43 -1.61
C ALA A 94 7.62 9.75 -0.66
N GLY A 95 7.59 9.26 0.58
CA GLY A 95 8.67 9.41 1.55
C GLY A 95 9.98 8.81 1.06
N PHE A 96 9.94 7.64 0.44
CA PHE A 96 11.10 7.03 -0.22
C PHE A 96 11.67 7.90 -1.33
N LEU A 97 10.82 8.42 -2.22
CA LEU A 97 11.26 9.28 -3.33
C LEU A 97 11.90 10.57 -2.82
N VAL A 98 11.30 11.22 -1.80
CA VAL A 98 11.87 12.42 -1.19
C VAL A 98 13.22 12.12 -0.55
N TYR A 99 13.31 11.02 0.21
CA TYR A 99 14.58 10.58 0.80
C TYR A 99 15.64 10.43 -0.29
N ALA A 100 15.36 9.64 -1.34
CA ALA A 100 16.29 9.39 -2.44
C ALA A 100 16.71 10.65 -3.22
N MET A 101 15.91 11.72 -3.20
CA MET A 101 16.26 12.99 -3.84
C MET A 101 17.11 13.92 -2.96
N THR A 102 17.15 13.66 -1.65
CA THR A 102 17.77 14.56 -0.65
C THR A 102 18.98 13.95 0.07
N SER A 103 19.12 12.63 0.00
CA SER A 103 20.29 11.86 0.43
C SER A 103 21.34 11.80 -0.69
#